data_AF-A0A9E1IGW8-F1
#
_entry.id   AF-A0A9E1IGW8-F1
#
_cell.length_a   1.000
_cell.length_b   1.000
_cell.length_c   1.000
_cell.angle_alpha   90.00
_cell.angle_beta   90.00
_cell.angle_gamma   90.00
#
_symmetry.space_group_name_H-M   'P 1'
#
loop_
_entity.id
_entity.type
_entity.pdbx_description
1 polymer ?
#
loop_
_entity_poly.entity_id
_entity_poly.type
_entity_poly.pdbx_seq_one_letter_code
_entity_poly.pdbx_strand_id
1 'polypeptide(L)'
;MTAGNGDLLNEFGDKVEEFMKFQGWADTARSLTDRFSPEVIEKVAGEHSDTAMDIAGDLLPLTTEMEDAIAEFLATKKEILDSQGESRMTMEELELRLAIEELTQEEFDKESKDVNDILADGNAKIAVIEEDLEEFQRVLERWLDAGIAAGILSE
;
A
#
# COMPACT_ATOMS: atom_id res chain seq x y z
N MET A 1 4.21 -1.21 -10.83
CA MET A 1 5.10 -2.14 -10.11
C MET A 1 6.44 -2.41 -10.83
N THR A 2 7.56 -1.97 -10.25
CA THR A 2 8.90 -2.50 -10.59
C THR A 2 9.05 -3.90 -9.97
N ALA A 3 9.92 -4.75 -10.51
CA ALA A 3 10.10 -6.12 -9.99
C ALA A 3 10.41 -6.15 -8.47
N GLY A 4 11.18 -5.17 -7.97
CA GLY A 4 11.54 -5.08 -6.56
C GLY A 4 10.36 -4.78 -5.61
N ASN A 5 9.40 -3.94 -6.04
CA ASN A 5 8.26 -3.58 -5.18
C ASN A 5 7.27 -4.74 -5.09
N GLY A 6 7.09 -5.51 -6.16
CA GLY A 6 6.27 -6.72 -6.12
C GLY A 6 6.86 -7.80 -5.21
N ASP A 7 8.17 -7.99 -5.25
CA ASP A 7 8.86 -8.97 -4.40
C ASP A 7 8.75 -8.57 -2.90
N LEU A 8 8.96 -7.29 -2.56
CA LEU A 8 8.81 -6.77 -1.20
C LEU A 8 7.40 -6.98 -0.65
N LEU A 9 6.38 -6.60 -1.44
CA LEU A 9 4.98 -6.74 -1.03
C LEU A 9 4.60 -8.20 -0.75
N ASN A 10 5.05 -9.13 -1.60
CA ASN A 10 4.81 -10.55 -1.43
C ASN A 10 5.55 -11.11 -0.21
N GLU A 11 6.84 -10.79 -0.04
CA GLU A 11 7.62 -11.26 1.11
C GLU A 11 7.02 -10.76 2.43
N PHE A 12 6.70 -9.46 2.49
CA PHE A 12 6.08 -8.87 3.66
C PHE A 12 4.71 -9.49 3.93
N GLY A 13 3.87 -9.64 2.90
CA GLY A 13 2.56 -10.28 3.00
C GLY A 13 2.65 -11.71 3.53
N ASP A 14 3.52 -12.54 2.96
CA ASP A 14 3.73 -13.93 3.37
C ASP A 14 4.15 -14.02 4.85
N LYS A 15 5.06 -13.16 5.29
CA LYS A 15 5.50 -13.10 6.70
C LYS A 15 4.37 -12.65 7.63
N VAL A 16 3.53 -11.69 7.22
CA VAL A 16 2.35 -11.28 8.01
C VAL A 16 1.38 -12.45 8.16
N GLU A 17 1.14 -13.21 7.09
CA GLU A 17 0.27 -14.38 7.17
C GLU A 17 0.85 -15.49 8.04
N GLU A 18 2.16 -15.73 7.94
CA GLU A 18 2.86 -16.70 8.77
C GLU A 18 2.80 -16.31 10.25
N PHE A 19 3.06 -15.04 10.58
CA PHE A 19 2.93 -14.49 11.92
C PHE A 19 1.54 -14.73 12.51
N MET A 20 0.50 -14.32 11.79
CA MET A 20 -0.89 -14.46 12.23
C MET A 20 -1.28 -15.92 12.45
N LYS A 21 -0.76 -16.83 11.62
CA LYS A 21 -1.00 -18.26 11.73
C LYS A 21 -0.41 -18.85 13.01
N PHE A 22 0.84 -18.50 13.35
CA PHE A 22 1.46 -18.96 14.59
C PHE A 22 0.79 -18.38 15.84
N GLN A 23 0.41 -17.10 15.82
CA GLN A 23 -0.42 -16.49 16.87
C GLN A 23 -1.74 -17.25 17.05
N GLY A 24 -2.45 -17.50 15.95
CA GLY A 24 -3.72 -18.24 15.97
C GLY A 24 -3.58 -19.67 16.51
N TRP A 25 -2.46 -20.35 16.24
CA TRP A 25 -2.18 -21.66 16.83
C TRP A 25 -1.90 -21.58 18.34
N ALA A 26 -1.17 -20.58 18.80
CA ALA A 26 -0.92 -20.37 20.23
C ALA A 26 -2.23 -20.11 20.98
N ASP A 27 -3.09 -19.25 20.44
CA ASP A 27 -4.39 -18.93 21.03
C ASP A 27 -5.33 -20.14 21.02
N THR A 28 -5.34 -20.88 19.91
CA THR A 28 -6.12 -22.12 19.83
C THR A 28 -5.66 -23.12 20.87
N ALA A 29 -4.34 -23.33 21.05
CA ALA A 29 -3.82 -24.21 22.09
C ALA A 29 -4.28 -23.78 23.49
N ARG A 30 -4.17 -22.49 23.81
CA ARG A 30 -4.62 -21.90 25.08
C ARG A 30 -6.13 -22.06 25.32
N SER A 31 -6.93 -22.17 24.27
CA SER A 31 -8.38 -22.36 24.40
C SER A 31 -8.82 -23.78 24.76
N LEU A 32 -7.94 -24.80 24.62
CA LEU A 32 -8.30 -26.22 24.77
C LEU A 32 -8.10 -26.77 26.19
N THR A 33 -8.30 -25.92 27.21
CA THR A 33 -8.07 -26.20 28.64
C THR A 33 -8.82 -27.42 29.18
N ASP A 34 -10.00 -27.73 28.64
CA ASP A 34 -10.80 -28.87 29.07
C ASP A 34 -10.32 -30.22 28.51
N ARG A 35 -9.42 -30.21 27.52
CA ARG A 35 -9.02 -31.40 26.75
C ARG A 35 -7.60 -31.87 27.04
N PHE A 36 -6.73 -30.97 27.49
CA PHE A 36 -5.31 -31.23 27.67
C PHE A 36 -4.82 -30.68 29.01
N SER A 37 -3.69 -31.19 29.51
CA SER A 37 -3.11 -30.65 30.73
C SER A 37 -2.56 -29.24 30.49
N PRO A 38 -2.57 -28.36 31.51
CA PRO A 38 -2.02 -27.01 31.41
C PRO A 38 -0.56 -27.00 30.93
N GLU A 39 0.27 -27.94 31.41
CA GLU A 39 1.68 -28.04 31.01
C GLU A 39 1.87 -28.32 29.51
N VAL A 40 1.00 -29.14 28.91
CA VAL A 40 1.06 -29.44 27.47
C VAL A 40 0.58 -28.24 26.66
N ILE A 41 -0.48 -27.57 27.12
CA ILE A 41 -1.01 -26.36 26.49
C ILE A 41 0.05 -25.26 26.48
N GLU A 42 0.65 -24.94 27.62
CA GLU A 42 1.65 -23.88 27.73
C GLU A 42 2.90 -24.19 26.91
N LYS A 43 3.32 -25.46 26.86
CA LYS A 43 4.44 -25.85 26.01
C LYS A 43 4.16 -25.58 24.53
N VAL A 44 3.04 -26.06 24.00
CA VAL A 44 2.69 -25.91 22.57
C VAL A 44 2.40 -24.45 22.22
N ALA A 45 1.65 -23.75 23.08
CA ALA A 45 1.36 -22.33 22.89
C ALA A 45 2.63 -21.47 22.95
N GLY A 46 3.56 -21.81 23.85
CA GLY A 46 4.88 -21.17 23.96
C GLY A 46 5.71 -21.36 22.70
N GLU A 47 5.87 -22.60 22.21
CA GLU A 47 6.62 -22.89 20.98
C GLU A 47 6.11 -22.09 19.77
N HIS A 48 4.79 -21.96 19.62
CA HIS A 48 4.20 -21.14 18.56
C HIS A 48 4.34 -19.63 18.81
N SER A 49 4.27 -19.19 20.06
CA SER A 49 4.47 -17.77 20.42
C SER A 49 5.91 -17.32 20.15
N ASP A 50 6.90 -18.17 20.48
CA ASP A 50 8.32 -17.92 20.21
C ASP A 50 8.55 -17.81 18.69
N THR A 51 7.98 -18.73 17.91
CA THR A 51 8.08 -18.68 16.44
C THR A 51 7.44 -17.42 15.86
N ALA A 52 6.27 -17.02 16.37
CA ALA A 52 5.63 -15.76 15.94
C ALA A 52 6.50 -14.54 16.30
N MET A 53 7.20 -14.57 17.44
CA MET A 53 8.08 -13.49 17.86
C MET A 53 9.32 -13.38 16.96
N ASP A 54 9.88 -14.51 16.51
CA ASP A 54 10.97 -14.52 15.54
C ASP A 54 10.53 -13.90 14.21
N ILE A 55 9.35 -14.27 13.70
CA ILE A 55 8.78 -13.69 12.46
C ILE A 55 8.52 -12.19 12.62
N ALA A 56 8.02 -11.77 13.78
CA ALA A 56 7.83 -10.34 14.06
C ALA A 56 9.17 -9.57 14.02
N GLY A 57 10.26 -10.18 14.49
CA GLY A 57 11.61 -9.62 14.37
C GLY A 57 12.02 -9.37 12.92
N ASP A 58 11.65 -10.26 12.00
CA ASP A 58 11.88 -10.09 10.56
C ASP A 58 10.94 -9.05 9.92
N LEU A 59 9.71 -8.90 10.43
CA LEU A 59 8.73 -7.96 9.91
C LEU A 59 9.08 -6.50 10.23
N LEU A 60 9.77 -6.23 11.34
CA LEU A 60 10.16 -4.87 11.72
C LEU A 60 11.02 -4.14 10.67
N PRO A 61 12.14 -4.68 10.17
CA PRO A 61 12.91 -4.01 9.12
C PRO A 61 12.11 -3.87 7.81
N LEU A 62 11.33 -4.90 7.44
CA LEU A 62 10.50 -4.83 6.24
C LEU A 62 9.37 -3.80 6.36
N THR A 63 8.90 -3.50 7.57
CA THR A 63 7.92 -2.43 7.82
C THR A 63 8.48 -1.09 7.36
N THR A 64 9.73 -0.79 7.71
CA THR A 64 10.41 0.42 7.23
C THR A 64 10.55 0.44 5.72
N GLU A 65 10.90 -0.70 5.10
CA GLU A 65 11.00 -0.79 3.63
C GLU A 65 9.65 -0.57 2.94
N MET A 66 8.54 -1.06 3.52
CA MET A 66 7.19 -0.80 3.05
C MET A 66 6.81 0.68 3.15
N GLU A 67 7.14 1.33 4.27
CA GLU A 67 6.90 2.78 4.47
C GLU A 67 7.71 3.63 3.48
N ASP A 68 8.97 3.29 3.24
CA ASP A 68 9.83 3.95 2.28
C ASP A 68 9.30 3.80 0.84
N ALA A 69 8.84 2.60 0.46
CA ALA A 69 8.21 2.37 -0.84
C ALA A 69 6.93 3.19 -1.01
N ILE A 70 6.08 3.27 0.02
CA ILE A 70 4.89 4.12 0.04
C ILE A 70 5.27 5.60 -0.15
N ALA A 71 6.32 6.06 0.55
CA ALA A 71 6.81 7.43 0.41
C ALA A 71 7.31 7.73 -1.02
N GLU A 72 8.02 6.79 -1.65
CA GLU A 72 8.48 6.90 -3.03
C GLU A 72 7.31 6.98 -4.02
N PHE A 73 6.28 6.15 -3.85
CA PHE A 73 5.07 6.21 -4.67
C PHE A 73 4.36 7.57 -4.55
N LEU A 74 4.21 8.09 -3.32
CA LEU A 74 3.60 9.41 -3.08
C LEU A 74 4.44 10.55 -3.69
N ALA A 75 5.78 10.47 -3.59
CA ALA A 75 6.67 11.43 -4.22
C ALA A 75 6.54 11.39 -5.76
N THR A 76 6.57 10.20 -6.35
CA THR A 76 6.41 10.01 -7.80
C THR A 76 5.06 10.54 -8.30
N LYS A 77 3.96 10.23 -7.57
CA LYS A 77 2.63 10.76 -7.86
C LYS A 77 2.62 12.30 -7.85
N LYS A 78 3.26 12.91 -6.85
CA LYS A 78 3.39 14.36 -6.76
C LYS A 78 4.17 14.94 -7.94
N GLU A 79 5.29 14.33 -8.33
CA GLU A 79 6.07 14.78 -9.49
C GLU A 79 5.26 14.75 -10.79
N ILE A 80 4.46 13.70 -11.00
CA ILE A 80 3.57 13.63 -12.17
C ILE A 80 2.54 14.77 -12.13
N LEU A 81 1.89 14.98 -10.99
CA LEU A 81 0.91 16.07 -10.81
C LEU A 81 1.53 17.45 -11.05
N ASP A 82 2.73 17.69 -10.51
CA ASP A 82 3.46 18.94 -10.71
C ASP A 82 3.83 19.14 -12.19
N SER A 83 4.27 18.08 -12.87
CA SER A 83 4.61 18.14 -14.31
C SER A 83 3.40 18.45 -15.20
N GLN A 84 2.19 18.08 -14.74
CA GLN A 84 0.94 18.38 -15.44
C GLN A 84 0.40 19.78 -15.14
N GLY A 85 0.99 20.54 -14.21
CA GLY A 85 0.46 21.83 -13.77
C GLY A 85 0.28 22.84 -14.90
N GLU A 86 1.29 22.98 -15.77
CA GLU A 86 1.21 23.85 -16.94
C GLU A 86 0.15 23.36 -17.94
N SER A 87 0.11 22.05 -18.23
CA SER A 87 -0.90 21.46 -19.11
C SER A 87 -2.33 21.67 -18.60
N ARG A 88 -2.56 21.56 -17.28
CA ARG A 88 -3.87 21.85 -16.67
C ARG A 88 -4.25 23.32 -16.84
N MET A 89 -3.31 24.22 -16.58
CA MET A 89 -3.53 25.66 -16.78
C MET A 89 -3.83 25.98 -18.26
N THR A 90 -3.10 25.38 -19.20
CA THR A 90 -3.37 25.53 -20.64
C THR A 90 -4.75 24.99 -21.01
N MET A 91 -5.18 23.85 -20.46
CA MET A 91 -6.51 23.33 -20.70
C MET A 91 -7.60 24.28 -20.17
N GLU A 92 -7.46 24.77 -18.93
CA GLU A 92 -8.38 25.74 -18.34
C GLU A 92 -8.48 27.04 -19.18
N GLU A 93 -7.37 27.50 -19.74
CA GLU A 93 -7.34 28.66 -20.64
C GLU A 93 -8.11 28.38 -21.94
N LEU A 94 -7.90 27.22 -22.56
CA LEU A 94 -8.60 26.83 -23.79
C LEU A 94 -10.11 26.68 -23.54
N GLU A 95 -10.50 26.07 -22.42
CA GLU A 95 -11.89 25.93 -22.00
C GLU A 95 -12.55 27.30 -21.78
N LEU A 96 -11.84 28.24 -21.15
CA LEU A 96 -12.34 29.60 -20.97
C LEU A 96 -12.55 30.31 -22.30
N ARG A 97 -11.58 30.22 -23.22
CA ARG A 97 -11.68 30.83 -24.57
C ARG A 97 -12.83 30.25 -25.38
N LEU A 98 -13.06 28.95 -25.30
CA LEU A 98 -14.23 28.30 -25.90
C LEU A 98 -15.53 28.82 -25.26
N ALA A 99 -15.58 28.93 -23.93
CA ALA A 99 -16.77 29.36 -23.19
C ALA A 99 -17.19 30.82 -23.49
N ILE A 100 -16.23 31.70 -23.79
CA ILE A 100 -16.50 33.08 -24.22
C ILE A 100 -16.69 33.22 -25.73
N GLU A 101 -16.77 32.10 -26.46
CA GLU A 101 -16.92 32.04 -27.92
C GLU A 101 -15.77 32.72 -28.70
N GLU A 102 -14.60 32.86 -28.07
CA GLU A 102 -13.37 33.32 -28.73
C GLU A 102 -12.76 32.22 -29.60
N LEU A 103 -12.86 30.96 -29.16
CA LEU A 103 -12.53 29.77 -29.94
C LEU A 103 -13.79 29.04 -30.41
N THR A 104 -13.74 28.51 -31.62
CA THR A 104 -14.72 27.51 -32.07
C THR A 104 -14.40 26.14 -31.46
N GLN A 105 -15.38 25.23 -31.45
CA GLN A 105 -15.14 23.85 -31.01
C GLN A 105 -14.06 23.14 -31.84
N GLU A 106 -14.00 23.39 -33.15
CA GLU A 106 -13.00 22.77 -34.04
C GLU A 106 -11.57 23.25 -33.71
N GLU A 107 -11.42 24.53 -33.37
CA GLU A 107 -10.13 25.09 -32.93
C GLU A 107 -9.73 24.55 -31.56
N PHE A 108 -10.69 24.48 -30.62
CA PHE A 108 -10.46 23.87 -29.30
C PHE A 108 -10.01 22.41 -29.42
N ASP A 109 -10.70 21.59 -30.20
CA ASP A 109 -10.37 20.17 -30.36
C ASP A 109 -8.96 19.98 -30.94
N LYS A 110 -8.54 20.91 -31.81
CA LYS A 110 -7.20 20.91 -32.40
C LYS A 110 -6.13 21.34 -31.40
N GLU A 111 -6.35 22.43 -30.66
CA GLU A 111 -5.36 23.00 -29.73
C GLU A 111 -5.24 22.19 -28.44
N SER A 112 -6.35 21.61 -27.96
CA SER A 112 -6.40 20.83 -26.73
C SER A 112 -5.83 19.42 -26.87
N LYS A 113 -5.63 18.92 -28.10
CA LYS A 113 -5.25 17.53 -28.35
C LYS A 113 -3.97 17.12 -27.62
N ASP A 114 -2.87 17.83 -27.86
CA ASP A 114 -1.58 17.47 -27.28
C ASP A 114 -1.60 17.63 -25.74
N VAL A 115 -2.33 18.62 -25.24
CA VAL A 115 -2.53 18.84 -23.80
C VAL A 115 -3.32 17.68 -23.18
N ASN A 116 -4.41 17.25 -23.83
CA ASN A 116 -5.20 16.10 -23.41
C ASN A 116 -4.37 14.81 -23.38
N ASP A 117 -3.52 14.59 -24.38
CA ASP A 117 -2.66 13.40 -24.44
C ASP A 117 -1.68 13.38 -23.24
N ILE A 118 -1.09 14.52 -22.88
CA ILE A 118 -0.20 14.65 -21.70
C ILE A 118 -0.98 14.41 -20.39
N LEU A 119 -2.17 15.00 -20.27
CA LEU A 119 -3.00 14.84 -19.08
C LEU A 119 -3.48 13.38 -18.92
N ALA A 120 -3.89 12.74 -20.01
CA ALA A 120 -4.31 11.35 -20.01
C ALA A 120 -3.18 10.39 -19.65
N ASP A 121 -1.99 10.56 -20.22
CA ASP A 121 -0.81 9.72 -19.90
C ASP A 121 -0.42 9.82 -18.42
N GLY A 122 -0.34 11.04 -17.87
CA GLY A 122 -0.01 11.19 -16.44
C GLY A 122 -1.13 10.67 -15.53
N ASN A 123 -2.40 10.84 -15.88
CA ASN A 123 -3.52 10.26 -15.11
C ASN A 123 -3.48 8.72 -15.13
N ALA A 124 -3.13 8.11 -16.26
CA ALA A 124 -2.99 6.66 -16.35
C ALA A 124 -1.85 6.14 -15.46
N LYS A 125 -0.72 6.85 -15.40
CA LYS A 125 0.39 6.51 -14.48
C LYS A 125 0.00 6.67 -13.03
N ILE A 126 -0.73 7.74 -12.69
CA ILE A 126 -1.23 7.95 -11.32
C ILE A 126 -2.16 6.81 -10.90
N ALA A 127 -3.07 6.38 -11.77
CA ALA A 127 -3.99 5.28 -11.45
C ALA A 127 -3.24 3.98 -11.09
N VAL A 128 -2.16 3.65 -11.82
CA VAL A 128 -1.31 2.49 -11.48
C VAL A 128 -0.62 2.67 -10.13
N ILE A 129 -0.12 3.88 -9.83
CA ILE A 129 0.50 4.16 -8.53
C ILE A 129 -0.51 4.07 -7.39
N GLU A 130 -1.75 4.51 -7.61
CA GLU A 130 -2.83 4.42 -6.61
C GLU A 130 -3.20 2.97 -6.31
N GLU A 131 -3.29 2.10 -7.32
CA GLU A 131 -3.50 0.66 -7.12
C GLU A 131 -2.36 0.02 -6.32
N ASP A 132 -1.09 0.29 -6.69
CA ASP A 132 0.08 -0.21 -5.96
C ASP A 132 0.09 0.32 -4.50
N LEU A 133 -0.24 1.60 -4.27
CA LEU A 133 -0.31 2.22 -2.95
C LEU A 133 -1.37 1.57 -2.06
N GLU A 134 -2.58 1.36 -2.59
CA GLU A 134 -3.66 0.72 -1.85
C GLU A 134 -3.27 -0.67 -1.38
N GLU A 135 -2.57 -1.44 -2.22
CA GLU A 135 -2.14 -2.78 -1.86
C GLU A 135 -1.08 -2.78 -0.75
N PHE A 136 -0.06 -1.93 -0.87
CA PHE A 136 0.98 -1.77 0.15
C PHE A 136 0.40 -1.32 1.49
N GLN A 137 -0.46 -0.30 1.47
CA GLN A 137 -1.10 0.22 2.67
C GLN A 137 -1.97 -0.84 3.36
N ARG A 138 -2.74 -1.62 2.59
CA ARG A 138 -3.59 -2.68 3.13
C ARG A 138 -2.78 -3.77 3.84
N VAL A 139 -1.67 -4.22 3.25
CA VAL A 139 -0.85 -5.27 3.88
C VAL A 139 -0.11 -4.72 5.11
N LEU A 140 0.40 -3.48 5.04
CA LEU A 140 0.99 -2.79 6.18
C LEU A 140 -0.01 -2.62 7.33
N GLU A 141 -1.22 -2.15 7.05
CA GLU A 141 -2.28 -2.00 8.07
C GLU A 141 -2.62 -3.34 8.73
N ARG A 142 -2.72 -4.41 7.94
CA ARG A 142 -2.92 -5.78 8.47
C ARG A 142 -1.81 -6.20 9.44
N TRP A 143 -0.56 -5.84 9.15
CA TRP A 143 0.55 -6.07 10.08
C TRP A 143 0.42 -5.22 11.34
N LEU A 144 0.16 -3.92 11.20
CA LEU A 144 0.04 -3.01 12.34
C LEU A 144 -1.04 -3.48 13.31
N ASP A 145 -2.22 -3.84 12.80
CA ASP A 145 -3.32 -4.39 13.59
C ASP A 145 -2.92 -5.67 14.33
N ALA A 146 -2.29 -6.61 13.62
CA ALA A 146 -1.87 -7.88 14.20
C ALA A 146 -0.75 -7.69 15.25
N GLY A 147 0.21 -6.81 14.98
CA GLY A 147 1.33 -6.49 15.86
C GLY A 147 0.87 -5.75 17.12
N ILE A 148 -0.09 -4.83 17.01
CA ILE A 148 -0.73 -4.15 18.16
C ILE A 148 -1.51 -5.17 19.00
N ALA A 149 -2.35 -6.00 18.37
CA ALA A 149 -3.13 -7.01 19.07
C ALA A 149 -2.26 -8.03 19.83
N ALA A 150 -1.08 -8.35 19.28
CA ALA A 150 -0.09 -9.22 19.92
C ALA A 150 0.79 -8.51 20.98
N GLY A 151 0.65 -7.19 21.16
CA GLY A 151 1.45 -6.39 22.09
C GLY A 151 2.91 -6.20 21.66
N ILE A 152 3.21 -6.38 20.38
CA ILE A 152 4.54 -6.22 19.78
C ILE A 152 4.77 -4.76 19.38
N LEU A 153 3.74 -4.14 18.81
CA LEU A 153 3.73 -2.74 18.40
C LEU A 153 2.94 -1.91 19.42
N SER A 154 3.25 -0.61 19.46
CA SER A 154 2.48 0.37 20.24
C SER A 154 1.43 1.05 19.35
N GLU A 155 0.31 1.44 19.95
CA GLU A 155 -0.69 2.32 19.32
C GLU A 155 -0.13 3.72 19.00
#